data_AF-A0A5K1DA18-F1
#
_entry.id   AF-A0A5K1DA18-F1
#
_cell.length_a   1.000
_cell.length_b   1.000
_cell.length_c   1.000
_cell.angle_alpha   90.00
_cell.angle_beta   90.00
_cell.angle_gamma   90.00
#
_symmetry.space_group_name_H-M   'P 1'
#
loop_
_entity.id
_entity.type
_entity.pdbx_description
1 polymer ?
#
loop_
_entity_poly.entity_id
_entity_poly.type
_entity_poly.pdbx_seq_one_letter_code
_entity_poly.pdbx_strand_id
1 'polypeptide(L)'
;GLIPLTLTSILPSLRPLPCASTSNQCETPSALQYTVLYISLALVGVGIGGTRFTTVAFGANQFADEASRDVFVNWFFFSLYTANLLASTVVVYVQDNVGWAWGYGVCLVANIISVFTFIIGKWHYQDVRPQGSPFTGIARVLAAAIRKRRVALSPNFDDYFYQDDSEIAKKEPCLLTPKF
;
A
#
# COMPACT_ATOMS: atom_id res chain seq x y z
N GLY A 1 -4.66 9.20 -9.25
CA GLY A 1 -3.52 8.88 -10.12
C GLY A 1 -3.97 8.46 -11.51
N LEU A 2 -4.71 7.36 -11.64
CA LEU A 2 -5.09 6.79 -12.94
C LEU A 2 -5.99 7.70 -13.79
N ILE A 3 -6.90 8.47 -13.19
CA ILE A 3 -7.76 9.41 -13.91
C ILE A 3 -6.93 10.47 -14.67
N PRO A 4 -6.09 11.30 -14.00
CA PRO A 4 -5.30 12.29 -14.72
C PRO A 4 -4.25 11.65 -15.64
N LEU A 5 -3.71 10.46 -15.31
CA LEU A 5 -2.81 9.71 -16.21
C LEU A 5 -3.50 9.25 -17.50
N THR A 6 -4.75 8.81 -17.41
CA THR A 6 -5.53 8.44 -18.60
C THR A 6 -5.84 9.69 -19.42
N LEU A 7 -6.13 10.81 -18.76
CA LEU A 7 -6.40 12.08 -19.41
C LEU A 7 -5.20 12.60 -20.23
N THR A 8 -3.95 12.39 -19.77
CA THR A 8 -2.76 12.77 -20.56
C THR A 8 -2.64 11.99 -21.87
N SER A 9 -3.22 10.79 -21.95
CA SER A 9 -3.19 9.97 -23.17
C SER A 9 -4.34 10.28 -24.15
N ILE A 10 -5.47 10.76 -23.63
CA ILE A 10 -6.67 11.07 -24.42
C ILE A 10 -6.63 12.50 -24.97
N LEU A 11 -6.27 13.49 -24.12
CA LEU A 11 -6.36 14.89 -24.51
C LEU A 11 -5.17 15.31 -25.37
N PRO A 12 -5.39 15.83 -26.60
CA PRO A 12 -4.32 16.33 -27.46
C PRO A 12 -3.57 17.51 -26.85
N SER A 13 -4.19 18.28 -25.95
CA SER A 13 -3.53 19.39 -25.24
C SER A 13 -2.50 18.94 -24.19
N LEU A 14 -2.65 17.71 -23.66
CA LEU A 14 -1.79 17.15 -22.62
C LEU A 14 -0.74 16.16 -23.15
N ARG A 15 -0.66 15.97 -24.46
CA ARG A 15 0.35 15.15 -25.13
C ARG A 15 1.07 15.96 -26.22
N PRO A 16 2.36 15.69 -26.48
CA PRO A 16 3.06 16.29 -27.62
C PRO A 16 2.39 15.85 -28.93
N LEU A 17 2.52 16.67 -29.98
CA LEU A 17 2.03 16.29 -31.30
C LEU A 17 2.82 15.07 -31.82
N PRO A 18 2.18 14.19 -32.61
CA PRO A 18 2.88 13.09 -33.26
C PRO A 18 4.00 13.64 -34.14
N CYS A 19 5.19 13.04 -34.04
CA CYS A 19 6.32 13.47 -34.88
C CYS A 19 6.01 13.20 -36.35
N ALA A 20 6.24 14.19 -37.21
CA ALA A 20 6.08 14.01 -38.65
C ALA A 20 7.19 13.06 -39.15
N SER A 21 6.81 12.01 -39.90
CA SER A 21 7.74 11.00 -40.42
C SER A 21 8.84 11.56 -41.35
N THR A 22 8.74 12.82 -41.75
CA THR A 22 9.62 13.48 -42.73
C THR A 22 10.72 14.33 -42.08
N SER A 23 10.67 14.60 -40.77
CA SER A 23 11.73 15.32 -40.04
C SER A 23 12.14 14.55 -38.79
N ASN A 24 13.43 14.37 -38.58
CA ASN A 24 13.99 13.76 -37.36
C ASN A 24 13.84 14.64 -36.10
N GLN A 25 12.99 15.67 -36.14
CA GLN A 25 12.80 16.64 -35.08
C GLN A 25 11.39 16.49 -34.51
N CYS A 26 11.31 15.75 -33.40
CA CYS A 26 10.12 15.72 -32.54
C CYS A 26 10.10 16.98 -31.66
N GLU A 27 8.94 17.60 -31.50
CA GLU A 27 8.76 18.70 -30.54
C GLU A 27 8.81 18.16 -29.12
N THR A 28 9.57 18.83 -28.24
CA THR A 28 9.66 18.44 -26.83
C THR A 28 8.36 18.75 -26.10
N PRO A 29 7.90 17.88 -25.18
CA PRO A 29 6.71 18.18 -24.39
C PRO A 29 6.87 19.46 -23.57
N SER A 30 5.78 20.21 -23.42
CA SER A 30 5.81 21.45 -22.64
C SER A 30 5.98 21.17 -21.13
N ALA A 31 6.43 22.18 -20.37
CA ALA A 31 6.58 22.06 -18.92
C ALA A 31 5.28 21.64 -18.22
N LEU A 32 4.13 22.10 -18.73
CA LEU A 32 2.81 21.70 -18.23
C LEU A 32 2.56 20.20 -18.44
N GLN A 33 2.84 19.67 -19.63
CA GLN A 33 2.64 18.26 -19.95
C GLN A 33 3.48 17.35 -19.06
N TYR A 34 4.75 17.70 -18.84
CA TYR A 34 5.62 16.99 -17.90
C TYR A 34 5.10 17.05 -16.47
N THR A 35 4.68 18.23 -16.01
CA THR A 35 4.21 18.41 -14.63
C THR A 35 2.97 17.56 -14.36
N VAL A 36 1.98 17.58 -15.26
CA VAL A 36 0.77 16.77 -15.13
C VAL A 36 1.10 15.28 -15.14
N LEU A 37 2.01 14.85 -16.02
CA LEU A 37 2.47 13.47 -16.10
C LEU A 37 3.14 13.02 -14.79
N TYR A 38 4.11 13.77 -14.27
CA TYR A 38 4.83 13.41 -13.05
C TYR A 38 3.96 13.43 -11.80
N ILE A 39 3.06 14.40 -11.68
CA ILE A 39 2.06 14.42 -10.61
C ILE A 39 1.19 13.15 -10.70
N SER A 40 0.70 12.82 -11.90
CA SER A 40 -0.13 11.63 -12.09
C SER A 40 0.60 10.35 -11.70
N LEU A 41 1.86 10.19 -12.12
CA LEU A 41 2.73 9.07 -11.75
C LEU A 41 2.98 9.00 -10.24
N ALA A 42 3.25 10.12 -9.59
CA ALA A 42 3.43 10.18 -8.14
C ALA A 42 2.16 9.74 -7.40
N LEU A 43 0.98 10.23 -7.81
CA LEU A 43 -0.29 9.80 -7.24
C LEU A 43 -0.58 8.32 -7.48
N VAL A 44 -0.21 7.76 -8.65
CA VAL A 44 -0.32 6.32 -8.90
C VAL A 44 0.60 5.55 -7.96
N GLY A 45 1.86 5.98 -7.81
CA GLY A 45 2.83 5.36 -6.90
C GLY A 45 2.33 5.33 -5.45
N VAL A 46 1.80 6.45 -4.95
CA VAL A 46 1.20 6.52 -3.60
C VAL A 46 0.03 5.55 -3.46
N GLY A 47 -0.86 5.48 -4.46
CA GLY A 47 -2.00 4.55 -4.43
C GLY A 47 -1.58 3.08 -4.44
N ILE A 48 -0.61 2.72 -5.27
CA ILE A 48 -0.06 1.36 -5.35
C ILE A 48 0.62 1.00 -4.02
N GLY A 49 1.44 1.88 -3.47
CA GLY A 49 2.11 1.67 -2.19
C GLY A 49 1.12 1.38 -1.06
N GLY A 50 0.14 2.27 -0.88
CA GLY A 50 -0.88 2.09 0.17
C GLY A 50 -1.67 0.79 0.03
N THR A 51 -2.13 0.47 -1.19
CA THR A 51 -2.98 -0.70 -1.43
C THR A 51 -2.20 -2.01 -1.27
N ARG A 52 -0.98 -2.10 -1.81
CA ARG A 52 -0.20 -3.36 -1.80
C ARG A 52 0.13 -3.85 -0.39
N PHE A 53 0.50 -2.94 0.51
CA PHE A 53 0.89 -3.33 1.87
C PHE A 53 -0.32 -3.64 2.79
N THR A 54 -1.49 -3.10 2.49
CA THR A 54 -2.67 -3.21 3.37
C THR A 54 -3.64 -4.31 2.95
N THR A 55 -3.74 -4.62 1.66
CA THR A 55 -4.81 -5.50 1.13
C THR A 55 -4.73 -6.94 1.68
N VAL A 56 -3.54 -7.54 1.70
CA VAL A 56 -3.38 -8.93 2.19
C VAL A 56 -3.70 -9.03 3.66
N ALA A 57 -3.14 -8.12 4.46
CA ALA A 57 -3.39 -8.08 5.90
C ALA A 57 -4.88 -7.86 6.20
N PHE A 58 -5.52 -6.91 5.50
CA PHE A 58 -6.95 -6.67 5.64
C PHE A 58 -7.79 -7.92 5.32
N GLY A 59 -7.51 -8.60 4.21
CA GLY A 59 -8.22 -9.82 3.81
C GLY A 59 -7.97 -10.99 4.75
N ALA A 60 -6.72 -11.20 5.18
CA ALA A 60 -6.36 -12.24 6.14
C ALA A 60 -7.05 -12.05 7.50
N ASN A 61 -7.25 -10.80 7.91
CA ASN A 61 -7.96 -10.46 9.14
C ASN A 61 -9.48 -10.73 9.09
N GLN A 62 -10.05 -11.04 7.92
CA GLN A 62 -11.46 -11.44 7.81
C GLN A 62 -11.70 -12.89 8.25
N PHE A 63 -10.64 -13.70 8.34
CA PHE A 63 -10.71 -15.10 8.73
C PHE A 63 -10.17 -15.28 10.15
N ALA A 64 -11.03 -15.81 11.03
CA ALA A 64 -10.66 -16.14 12.41
C ALA A 64 -9.83 -17.44 12.50
N ASP A 65 -10.13 -18.39 11.62
CA ASP A 65 -9.47 -19.69 11.53
C ASP A 65 -8.17 -19.61 10.70
N GLU A 66 -7.12 -20.28 11.18
CA GLU A 66 -5.78 -20.26 10.57
C GLU A 66 -5.75 -20.95 9.21
N ALA A 67 -6.41 -22.11 9.08
CA ALA A 67 -6.44 -22.85 7.82
C ALA A 67 -7.14 -22.04 6.71
N SER A 68 -8.25 -21.38 7.05
CA SER A 68 -8.98 -20.50 6.13
C SER A 68 -8.16 -19.29 5.70
N ARG A 69 -7.37 -18.73 6.62
CA ARG A 69 -6.45 -17.62 6.35
C ARG A 69 -5.34 -18.04 5.39
N ASP A 70 -4.74 -19.20 5.59
CA ASP A 70 -3.68 -19.72 4.72
C ASP A 70 -4.19 -20.00 3.30
N VAL A 71 -5.38 -20.59 3.19
CA VAL A 71 -6.05 -20.80 1.89
C VAL A 71 -6.29 -19.46 1.19
N PHE A 72 -6.76 -18.43 1.91
CA PHE A 72 -6.93 -17.09 1.36
C PHE A 72 -5.60 -16.50 0.86
N VAL A 73 -4.54 -16.55 1.67
CA VAL A 73 -3.24 -15.99 1.31
C VAL A 73 -2.66 -16.71 0.09
N ASN A 74 -2.79 -18.04 0.02
CA ASN A 74 -2.36 -18.83 -1.14
C ASN A 74 -3.10 -18.42 -2.42
N TRP A 75 -4.44 -18.34 -2.35
CA TRP A 75 -5.25 -17.90 -3.50
C TRP A 75 -5.00 -16.44 -3.89
N PHE A 76 -4.73 -15.57 -2.92
CA PHE A 76 -4.36 -14.18 -3.17
C PHE A 76 -3.08 -14.09 -4.00
N PHE A 77 -2.01 -14.78 -3.58
CA PHE A 77 -0.75 -14.75 -4.32
C PHE A 77 -0.84 -15.43 -5.67
N PHE A 78 -1.54 -16.56 -5.77
CA PHE A 78 -1.81 -17.20 -7.05
C PHE A 78 -2.48 -16.22 -8.03
N SER A 79 -3.58 -15.57 -7.60
CA SER A 79 -4.31 -14.60 -8.40
C SER A 79 -3.46 -13.37 -8.75
N LEU A 80 -2.65 -12.89 -7.81
CA LEU A 80 -1.74 -11.76 -8.02
C LEU A 80 -0.71 -12.08 -9.11
N TYR A 81 -0.06 -13.24 -9.06
CA TYR A 81 0.94 -13.61 -10.07
C TYR A 81 0.30 -13.85 -11.43
N THR A 82 -0.86 -14.50 -11.50
CA THR A 82 -1.62 -14.63 -12.76
C THR A 82 -2.00 -13.27 -13.33
N ALA A 83 -2.48 -12.34 -12.50
CA ALA A 83 -2.79 -10.98 -12.95
C ALA A 83 -1.55 -10.21 -13.44
N ASN A 84 -0.38 -10.40 -12.81
CA ASN A 84 0.87 -9.80 -13.28
C ASN A 84 1.28 -10.38 -14.64
N LEU A 85 1.17 -11.69 -14.85
CA LEU A 85 1.44 -12.30 -16.16
C LEU A 85 0.52 -11.74 -17.25
N LEU A 86 -0.79 -11.65 -16.97
CA LEU A 86 -1.76 -11.06 -17.90
C LEU A 86 -1.49 -9.57 -18.15
N ALA A 87 -1.12 -8.80 -17.13
CA ALA A 87 -0.79 -7.38 -17.28
C ALA A 87 0.46 -7.19 -18.14
N SER A 88 1.53 -7.94 -17.88
CA SER A 88 2.78 -7.86 -18.64
C SER A 88 2.65 -8.34 -20.09
N THR A 89 1.59 -9.06 -20.43
CA THR A 89 1.36 -9.57 -21.79
C THR A 89 0.24 -8.79 -22.49
N VAL A 90 -0.99 -8.90 -22.00
CA VAL A 90 -2.19 -8.34 -22.63
C VAL A 90 -2.20 -6.81 -22.56
N VAL A 91 -1.93 -6.22 -21.39
CA VAL A 91 -1.98 -4.76 -21.24
C VAL A 91 -0.85 -4.11 -22.02
N VAL A 92 0.35 -4.67 -21.98
CA VAL A 92 1.49 -4.21 -22.78
C VAL A 92 1.18 -4.31 -24.28
N TYR A 93 0.62 -5.44 -24.73
CA TYR A 93 0.21 -5.60 -26.12
C TYR A 93 -0.79 -4.53 -26.56
N VAL A 94 -1.79 -4.22 -25.73
CA VAL A 94 -2.77 -3.17 -25.99
C VAL A 94 -2.10 -1.79 -26.04
N GLN A 95 -1.19 -1.50 -25.11
CA GLN A 95 -0.47 -0.23 -25.07
C GLN A 95 0.38 -0.01 -26.33
N ASP A 96 1.08 -1.04 -26.79
CA ASP A 96 2.00 -0.95 -27.92
C ASP A 96 1.29 -0.99 -29.29
N ASN A 97 0.21 -1.77 -29.43
CA ASN A 97 -0.44 -1.99 -30.73
C ASN A 97 -1.72 -1.16 -30.94
N VAL A 98 -2.48 -0.88 -29.88
CA VAL A 98 -3.76 -0.14 -29.95
C VAL A 98 -3.60 1.29 -29.44
N GLY A 99 -2.75 1.47 -28.44
CA GLY A 99 -2.33 2.76 -27.92
C GLY A 99 -2.53 2.90 -26.41
N TRP A 100 -1.77 3.83 -25.84
CA TRP A 100 -1.71 4.13 -24.40
C TRP A 100 -3.05 4.47 -23.77
N ALA A 101 -3.95 5.14 -24.51
CA ALA A 101 -5.28 5.51 -24.00
C ALA A 101 -6.14 4.30 -23.67
N TRP A 102 -6.10 3.25 -24.49
CA TRP A 102 -6.82 2.00 -24.24
C TRP A 102 -6.19 1.23 -23.07
N GLY A 103 -4.86 1.15 -23.03
CA GLY A 103 -4.16 0.50 -21.92
C GLY A 103 -4.46 1.13 -20.56
N TYR A 104 -4.35 2.45 -20.45
CA TYR A 104 -4.70 3.16 -19.22
C TYR A 104 -6.20 3.13 -18.91
N GLY A 105 -7.05 3.18 -19.94
CA GLY A 105 -8.51 3.07 -19.79
C GLY A 105 -8.94 1.74 -19.17
N VAL A 106 -8.41 0.62 -19.65
CA VAL A 106 -8.70 -0.71 -19.07
C VAL A 106 -8.28 -0.77 -17.60
N CYS A 107 -7.08 -0.29 -17.28
CA CYS A 107 -6.61 -0.21 -15.89
C CYS A 107 -7.50 0.68 -15.01
N LEU A 108 -7.97 1.81 -15.53
CA LEU A 108 -8.86 2.73 -14.81
C LEU A 108 -10.22 2.08 -14.52
N VAL A 109 -10.83 1.43 -15.51
CA VAL A 109 -12.12 0.73 -15.33
C VAL A 109 -11.99 -0.41 -14.33
N ALA A 110 -10.94 -1.23 -14.43
CA ALA A 110 -10.68 -2.30 -13.46
C ALA A 110 -10.49 -1.76 -12.03
N ASN A 111 -9.81 -0.62 -11.88
CA ASN A 111 -9.64 0.02 -10.57
C ASN A 111 -10.97 0.54 -9.99
N ILE A 112 -11.83 1.14 -10.83
CA ILE A 112 -13.17 1.59 -10.40
C ILE A 112 -14.02 0.41 -9.94
N ILE A 113 -14.03 -0.70 -10.69
CA ILE A 113 -14.77 -1.92 -10.32
C ILE A 113 -14.27 -2.47 -8.99
N SER A 114 -12.95 -2.50 -8.79
CA SER A 114 -12.33 -2.94 -7.53
C SER A 114 -12.77 -2.08 -6.34
N VAL A 115 -12.68 -0.76 -6.45
CA VAL A 115 -13.11 0.18 -5.40
C VAL A 115 -14.60 0.04 -5.11
N PHE A 116 -15.44 -0.08 -6.15
CA PHE A 116 -16.87 -0.25 -6.00
C PHE A 116 -17.22 -1.54 -5.25
N THR A 117 -16.57 -2.65 -5.61
CA THR A 117 -16.74 -3.95 -4.93
C THR A 117 -16.32 -3.87 -3.47
N PHE A 118 -15.20 -3.19 -3.19
CA PHE A 118 -14.71 -2.98 -1.83
C PHE A 118 -15.70 -2.17 -0.98
N ILE A 119 -16.31 -1.12 -1.54
CA ILE A 119 -17.29 -0.30 -0.82
C ILE A 119 -18.57 -1.07 -0.53
N ILE A 120 -19.07 -1.86 -1.49
CA ILE A 120 -20.28 -2.69 -1.29
C ILE A 120 -20.06 -3.73 -0.20
N GLY A 121 -18.86 -4.33 -0.15
CA GLY A 121 -18.49 -5.32 0.85
C GLY A 121 -18.43 -4.80 2.29
N LYS A 122 -18.50 -3.48 2.51
CA LYS A 122 -18.31 -2.84 3.81
C LYS A 122 -19.16 -3.45 4.94
N TRP A 123 -20.41 -3.81 4.66
CA TRP A 123 -21.33 -4.40 5.65
C TRP A 123 -21.00 -5.84 6.04
N HIS A 124 -20.15 -6.52 5.27
CA HIS A 124 -19.75 -7.90 5.51
C HIS A 124 -18.35 -8.02 6.13
N TYR A 125 -17.62 -6.91 6.26
CA TYR A 125 -16.27 -6.93 6.84
C TYR A 125 -16.32 -7.06 8.36
N GLN A 126 -15.43 -7.87 8.90
CA GLN A 126 -15.20 -7.97 10.34
C GLN A 126 -14.43 -6.75 10.83
N ASP A 127 -14.90 -6.17 11.93
CA ASP A 127 -14.25 -5.05 12.59
C ASP A 127 -12.95 -5.49 13.26
N VAL A 128 -11.83 -5.03 12.71
CA VAL A 128 -10.50 -5.29 13.27
C VAL A 128 -10.15 -4.15 14.23
N ARG A 129 -9.85 -4.48 15.49
CA ARG A 129 -9.43 -3.48 16.47
C ARG A 129 -8.07 -2.87 16.07
N PRO A 130 -7.88 -1.54 16.18
CA PRO A 130 -6.62 -0.91 15.83
C PRO A 130 -5.50 -1.36 16.78
N GLN A 131 -4.43 -1.93 16.25
CA GLN A 131 -3.30 -2.48 17.03
C GLN A 131 -2.19 -1.45 17.35
N GLY A 132 -2.47 -0.14 17.22
CA GLY A 132 -1.48 0.92 17.43
C GLY A 132 -0.43 1.01 16.31
N SER A 133 0.56 1.90 16.47
CA SER A 133 1.63 2.10 15.48
C SER A 133 2.95 1.50 15.95
N PRO A 134 3.55 0.55 15.20
CA PRO A 134 4.86 -0.02 15.54
C PRO A 134 5.98 1.01 15.52
N PHE A 135 5.84 2.07 14.70
CA PHE A 135 6.81 3.16 14.62
C PHE A 135 6.91 3.94 15.93
N THR A 136 5.82 4.05 16.70
CA THR A 136 5.85 4.69 18.02
C THR A 136 6.71 3.90 19.00
N GLY A 137 6.67 2.56 18.95
CA GLY A 137 7.54 1.70 19.75
C GLY A 137 9.01 1.93 19.42
N ILE A 138 9.36 1.91 18.12
CA ILE A 138 10.73 2.16 17.65
C ILE A 138 11.20 3.56 18.06
N ALA A 139 10.38 4.59 17.86
CA ALA A 139 10.72 5.96 18.25
C ALA A 139 10.95 6.10 19.76
N ARG A 140 10.13 5.44 20.60
CA ARG A 140 10.32 5.42 22.06
C ARG A 140 11.64 4.77 22.45
N VAL A 141 11.98 3.62 21.84
CA VAL A 141 13.24 2.92 22.12
C VAL A 141 14.44 3.78 21.70
N LEU A 142 14.41 4.38 20.50
CA LEU A 142 15.47 5.28 20.03
C LEU A 142 15.63 6.50 20.94
N ALA A 143 14.52 7.16 21.29
CA ALA A 143 14.54 8.32 22.19
C ALA A 143 15.08 7.94 23.59
N ALA A 144 14.66 6.79 24.13
CA ALA A 144 15.13 6.28 25.41
C ALA A 144 16.62 5.94 25.39
N ALA A 145 17.11 5.29 24.32
CA ALA A 145 18.51 4.94 24.15
C ALA A 145 19.41 6.18 24.06
N ILE A 146 19.02 7.20 23.28
CA ILE A 146 19.76 8.47 23.16
C ILE A 146 19.79 9.19 24.51
N ARG A 147 18.65 9.27 25.20
CA ARG A 147 18.54 9.97 26.49
C ARG A 147 19.33 9.27 27.59
N LYS A 148 19.38 7.93 27.60
CA LYS A 148 20.07 7.12 28.62
C LYS A 148 21.50 6.73 28.24
N ARG A 149 22.07 7.24 27.13
CA ARG A 149 23.41 6.85 26.64
C ARG A 149 24.57 7.10 27.61
N ARG A 150 24.38 7.97 28.61
CA ARG A 150 25.40 8.35 29.61
C ARG A 150 25.12 7.75 30.99
N VAL A 151 24.08 6.93 31.13
CA VAL A 151 23.76 6.27 32.39
C VAL A 151 24.74 5.12 32.58
N ALA A 152 25.41 5.09 33.73
CA ALA A 152 26.26 3.96 34.10
C ALA A 152 25.38 2.71 34.21
N LEU A 153 25.82 1.66 33.54
CA LEU A 153 25.15 0.36 33.56
C LEU A 153 25.28 -0.26 34.95
N SER A 154 24.19 -0.86 35.45
CA SER A 154 24.22 -1.62 36.70
C SER A 154 25.20 -2.79 36.55
N PRO A 155 26.07 -3.04 37.51
CA PRO A 155 26.99 -4.19 37.47
C PRO A 155 26.25 -5.54 37.66
N ASN A 156 24.97 -5.52 38.07
CA ASN A 156 24.18 -6.72 38.30
C ASN A 156 23.50 -7.19 37.02
N PHE A 157 23.78 -8.43 36.62
CA PHE A 157 23.22 -9.05 35.43
C PHE A 157 21.70 -9.24 35.51
N ASP A 158 21.16 -9.33 36.74
CA ASP A 158 19.73 -9.54 37.01
C ASP A 158 18.84 -8.33 36.62
N ASP A 159 19.42 -7.13 36.51
CA ASP A 159 18.69 -5.90 36.14
C ASP A 159 18.38 -5.80 34.63
N TYR A 160 18.90 -6.74 33.81
CA TYR A 160 18.77 -6.73 32.35
C TYR A 160 17.78 -7.75 31.79
N PHE A 161 17.21 -8.61 32.63
CA PHE A 161 16.21 -9.56 32.15
C PHE A 161 14.89 -8.84 31.85
N TYR A 162 14.42 -9.00 30.62
CA TYR A 162 13.05 -8.65 30.26
C TYR A 162 12.12 -9.61 31.00
N GLN A 163 11.49 -9.14 32.07
CA GLN A 163 10.35 -9.84 32.66
C GLN A 163 9.28 -9.93 31.57
N ASP A 164 8.88 -11.15 31.20
CA ASP A 164 7.78 -11.37 30.29
C ASP A 164 6.50 -10.84 30.95
N ASP A 165 5.95 -9.74 30.41
CA ASP A 165 4.72 -9.11 30.91
C ASP A 165 3.52 -10.09 30.89
N SER A 166 3.65 -11.25 30.22
CA SER A 166 2.69 -12.35 30.28
C SER A 166 2.54 -12.99 31.67
N GLU A 167 3.56 -12.92 32.53
CA GLU A 167 3.48 -13.41 33.91
C GLU A 167 2.89 -12.40 34.90
N ILE A 168 3.03 -11.09 34.64
CA ILE A 168 2.47 -10.04 35.51
C ILE A 168 0.94 -10.04 35.44
N ALA A 169 0.39 -10.24 34.23
CA ALA A 169 -1.06 -10.39 34.03
C ALA A 169 -1.66 -11.63 34.74
N LYS A 170 -0.85 -12.63 35.09
CA LYS A 170 -1.27 -13.80 35.90
C LYS A 170 -1.14 -13.57 37.40
N LYS A 171 -0.28 -12.66 37.86
CA LYS A 171 0.00 -12.43 39.29
C LYS A 171 -0.82 -11.31 39.92
N GLU A 172 -1.40 -10.39 39.14
CA GLU A 172 -2.38 -9.42 39.63
C GLU A 172 -3.80 -9.84 39.23
N PRO A 173 -4.53 -10.62 40.06
CA PRO A 173 -5.98 -10.66 39.92
C PRO A 173 -6.49 -9.23 40.10
N CYS A 174 -7.32 -8.78 39.15
CA CYS A 174 -7.97 -7.47 39.10
C CYS A 174 -8.39 -6.94 40.49
N LEU A 175 -7.51 -6.22 41.17
CA LEU A 175 -7.89 -5.34 42.26
C LEU A 175 -8.31 -4.03 41.62
N LEU A 176 -9.59 -4.00 41.24
CA LEU A 176 -10.35 -2.77 41.12
C LEU A 176 -10.14 -1.94 42.39
N THR A 177 -9.36 -0.88 42.29
CA THR A 177 -9.57 0.29 43.14
C THR A 177 -9.92 1.47 42.26
N PRO A 178 -11.10 2.09 42.46
CA PRO A 178 -11.41 3.35 41.82
C PRO A 178 -10.55 4.43 42.47
N LYS A 179 -10.27 5.51 41.74
CA LYS A 179 -10.40 6.89 42.24
C LYS A 179 -9.93 7.91 41.20
N PHE A 180 -10.90 8.76 40.85
CA PHE A 180 -10.88 10.16 40.42
C PHE A 180 -9.97 10.57 39.25
#